data_AF-A0A971UH91-F1
#
_entry.id   AF-A0A971UH91-F1
#
_cell.length_a   1.000
_cell.length_b   1.000
_cell.length_c   1.000
_cell.angle_alpha   90.00
_cell.angle_beta   90.00
_cell.angle_gamma   90.00
#
_symmetry.space_group_name_H-M   'P 1'
#
loop_
_entity.id
_entity.type
_entity.pdbx_description
1 polymer ?
#
loop_
_entity_poly.entity_id
_entity_poly.type
_entity_poly.pdbx_seq_one_letter_code
_entity_poly.pdbx_strand_id
1 'polypeptide(L)'
;MRTGWKWTVLALVCAGLFGCRSDGRLFPPAGTAQKQRFSATVFDPYADSELGPEVVGARPKDYQKPLSDSDKSRLFRKAYSPY
;
A
#
# COMPACT_ATOMS: atom_id res chain seq x y z
N MET A 1 -16.00 1.91 -48.61
CA MET A 1 -15.83 2.55 -47.27
C MET A 1 -16.87 2.13 -46.20
N ARG A 2 -17.75 1.14 -46.41
CA ARG A 2 -18.84 0.80 -45.45
C ARG A 2 -18.55 -0.38 -44.49
N THR A 3 -17.45 -1.10 -44.66
CA THR A 3 -17.16 -2.33 -43.89
C THR A 3 -16.44 -2.08 -42.56
N GLY A 4 -15.74 -0.96 -42.41
CA GLY A 4 -14.97 -0.64 -41.20
C GLY A 4 -15.83 -0.48 -39.94
N TRP A 5 -17.00 0.14 -40.07
CA TRP A 5 -17.92 0.42 -38.95
C TRP A 5 -18.33 -0.84 -38.18
N LYS A 6 -18.53 -1.96 -38.89
CA LYS A 6 -18.92 -3.23 -38.26
C LYS A 6 -17.81 -3.75 -37.34
N TRP A 7 -16.56 -3.61 -37.74
CA TRP A 7 -15.40 -4.00 -36.94
C TRP A 7 -15.15 -3.04 -35.78
N THR A 8 -15.37 -1.74 -35.97
CA THR A 8 -15.25 -0.74 -34.90
C THR A 8 -16.28 -0.99 -33.79
N VAL A 9 -17.55 -1.24 -34.16
CA VAL A 9 -18.61 -1.55 -33.19
C VAL A 9 -18.33 -2.88 -32.48
N LEU A 10 -17.88 -3.91 -33.21
CA LEU A 10 -17.54 -5.21 -32.62
C LEU A 10 -16.41 -5.08 -31.59
N ALA A 11 -15.35 -4.34 -31.90
CA ALA A 11 -14.23 -4.10 -30.99
C ALA A 11 -14.66 -3.37 -29.70
N LEU A 12 -15.56 -2.38 -29.83
CA LEU A 12 -16.08 -1.61 -28.69
C LEU A 12 -16.94 -2.46 -27.76
N VAL A 13 -17.78 -3.36 -28.31
CA VAL A 13 -18.59 -4.30 -27.53
C VAL A 13 -17.71 -5.33 -26.82
N CYS A 14 -16.71 -5.89 -27.50
CA CYS A 14 -15.76 -6.82 -26.88
C CYS A 14 -14.98 -6.15 -25.73
N ALA A 15 -14.54 -4.90 -25.89
CA ALA A 15 -13.84 -4.18 -24.83
C ALA A 15 -14.71 -3.93 -23.58
N GLY A 16 -16.03 -3.75 -23.74
CA GLY A 16 -16.96 -3.61 -22.61
C GLY A 16 -17.23 -4.92 -21.86
N LEU A 17 -17.20 -6.06 -22.56
CA LEU A 17 -17.42 -7.39 -21.96
C LEU A 17 -16.16 -7.97 -21.32
N PHE A 18 -14.98 -7.63 -21.84
CA PHE A 18 -13.67 -7.94 -21.24
C PHE A 18 -13.14 -6.77 -20.41
N GLY A 19 -14.03 -5.93 -19.88
CA GLY A 19 -13.67 -4.92 -18.89
C GLY A 19 -12.99 -5.60 -17.70
N CYS A 20 -11.89 -4.99 -17.25
CA CYS A 20 -11.09 -5.49 -16.13
C CYS A 20 -11.89 -5.40 -14.83
N ARG A 21 -12.81 -6.33 -14.60
CA ARG A 21 -13.36 -6.59 -13.27
C ARG A 21 -12.34 -7.43 -12.52
N SER A 22 -11.17 -6.86 -12.28
CA SER A 22 -10.22 -7.41 -11.33
C SER A 22 -10.84 -7.23 -9.95
N ASP A 23 -11.66 -8.19 -9.51
CA ASP A 23 -11.62 -8.59 -8.12
C ASP A 23 -10.14 -8.91 -7.88
N GLY A 24 -9.38 -7.97 -7.32
CA GLY A 24 -7.91 -7.91 -7.32
C GLY A 24 -7.25 -9.06 -6.57
N ARG A 25 -7.47 -10.30 -7.01
CA ARG A 25 -7.08 -11.55 -6.36
C ARG A 25 -5.81 -12.15 -6.95
N LEU A 26 -5.12 -11.44 -7.84
CA LEU A 26 -3.74 -11.80 -8.21
C LEU A 26 -2.79 -11.65 -7.02
N PHE A 27 -3.14 -10.75 -6.10
CA PHE A 27 -2.44 -10.57 -4.84
C PHE A 27 -3.42 -10.77 -3.68
N PRO A 28 -2.97 -11.25 -2.53
CA PRO A 28 -3.80 -11.28 -1.33
C PRO A 28 -4.33 -9.86 -1.06
N PRO A 29 -5.58 -9.71 -0.59
CA PRO A 29 -6.15 -8.40 -0.31
C PRO A 29 -5.21 -7.65 0.63
N ALA A 30 -4.91 -6.40 0.27
CA ALA A 30 -4.15 -5.52 1.13
C ALA A 30 -4.90 -5.49 2.47
N GLY A 31 -4.28 -6.01 3.53
CA GLY A 31 -4.94 -6.20 4.83
C GLY A 31 -5.48 -4.90 5.41
N THR A 32 -6.06 -4.94 6.60
CA THR A 32 -6.57 -3.71 7.25
C THR A 32 -5.51 -2.60 7.25
N ALA A 33 -5.91 -1.33 7.14
CA ALA A 33 -4.98 -0.20 7.17
C ALA A 33 -4.03 -0.26 8.38
N GLN A 34 -4.52 -0.76 9.52
CA GLN A 34 -3.70 -0.99 10.71
C GLN A 34 -2.65 -2.10 10.51
N LYS A 35 -2.96 -3.19 9.82
CA LYS A 35 -1.99 -4.26 9.49
C LYS A 35 -0.90 -3.72 8.56
N GLN A 36 -1.28 -2.93 7.57
CA GLN A 36 -0.33 -2.30 6.64
C GLN A 36 0.62 -1.35 7.37
N ARG A 37 0.10 -0.48 8.26
CA ARG A 37 0.92 0.43 9.09
C ARG A 37 1.87 -0.31 10.01
N PHE A 38 1.40 -1.38 10.66
CA PHE A 38 2.25 -2.20 11.52
C PHE A 38 3.41 -2.82 10.73
N SER A 39 3.13 -3.47 9.60
CA SER A 39 4.17 -4.03 8.73
C SER A 39 5.13 -2.97 8.21
N ALA A 40 4.63 -1.80 7.80
CA ALA A 40 5.47 -0.69 7.35
C ALA A 40 6.41 -0.17 8.44
N THR A 41 6.03 -0.28 9.71
CA THR A 41 6.88 0.15 10.84
C THR A 41 7.90 -0.91 11.23
N VAL A 42 7.49 -2.19 11.28
CA VAL A 42 8.37 -3.30 11.69
C VAL A 42 9.45 -3.59 10.65
N PHE A 43 9.12 -3.48 9.36
CA PHE A 43 10.04 -3.75 8.25
C PHE A 43 10.61 -2.45 7.64
N ASP A 44 10.62 -1.36 8.39
CA ASP A 44 11.25 -0.11 7.97
C ASP A 44 12.78 -0.28 7.94
N PRO A 45 13.46 -0.06 6.79
CA PRO A 45 14.92 -0.11 6.73
C PRO A 45 15.61 1.08 7.41
N TYR A 46 14.88 2.16 7.71
CA TYR A 46 15.44 3.35 8.34
C TYR A 46 15.47 3.21 9.86
N ALA A 47 16.60 3.58 10.46
CA ALA A 47 16.77 3.59 11.90
C ALA A 47 15.76 4.55 12.57
N ASP A 48 15.31 4.18 13.76
CA ASP A 48 14.48 5.06 14.58
C ASP A 48 15.29 6.29 14.99
N SER A 49 14.71 7.48 14.84
CA SER A 49 15.32 8.76 15.21
C SER A 49 15.62 8.87 16.71
N GLU A 50 14.98 8.05 17.54
CA GLU A 50 15.16 8.09 19.00
C GLU A 50 16.21 7.09 19.52
N LEU A 51 16.62 6.10 18.71
CA LEU A 51 17.50 5.01 19.14
C LEU A 51 18.93 5.14 18.58
N GLY A 52 19.41 6.36 18.38
CA GLY A 52 20.77 6.61 17.90
C GLY A 52 21.08 8.08 17.66
N PRO A 53 22.28 8.38 17.11
CA PRO A 53 22.61 9.72 16.66
C PRO A 53 21.67 10.16 15.54
N GLU A 54 21.31 11.43 15.52
CA GLU A 54 20.39 11.99 14.53
C GLU A 54 20.94 11.83 13.11
N VAL A 55 20.22 11.12 12.25
CA VAL A 55 20.56 10.93 10.83
C VAL A 55 19.68 11.79 9.96
N VAL A 56 20.14 13.00 9.65
CA VAL A 56 19.40 13.96 8.81
C VAL A 56 19.53 13.59 7.34
N GLY A 57 18.39 13.49 6.64
CA GLY A 57 18.35 13.32 5.17
C GLY A 57 18.49 11.89 4.65
N ALA A 58 18.69 10.88 5.51
CA ALA A 58 18.67 9.48 5.08
C ALA A 58 17.25 8.99 4.74
N ARG A 59 16.22 9.54 5.40
CA ARG A 59 14.83 9.13 5.23
C ARG A 59 14.14 9.96 4.14
N PRO A 60 13.30 9.35 3.27
CA PRO A 60 12.54 10.09 2.26
C PRO A 60 11.65 11.16 2.90
N LYS A 61 11.41 12.24 2.17
CA LYS A 61 10.73 13.46 2.68
C LYS A 61 9.45 13.19 3.46
N ASP A 62 8.59 12.33 2.92
CA ASP A 62 7.28 12.04 3.53
C ASP A 62 7.36 11.16 4.79
N TYR A 63 8.53 10.56 5.04
CA TYR A 63 8.78 9.65 6.16
C TYR A 63 9.70 10.28 7.20
N GLN A 64 10.12 11.54 7.06
CA GLN A 64 11.02 12.19 8.02
C GLN A 64 10.42 12.35 9.42
N LYS A 65 9.09 12.41 9.53
CA LYS A 65 8.43 12.53 10.83
C LYS A 65 8.28 11.16 11.49
N PRO A 66 8.80 10.95 12.70
CA PRO A 66 8.55 9.73 13.45
C PRO A 66 7.06 9.62 13.82
N LEU A 67 6.64 8.40 14.13
CA LEU A 67 5.30 8.14 14.66
C LEU A 67 5.12 8.85 16.01
N SER A 68 3.88 9.21 16.33
CA SER A 68 3.55 9.75 17.66
C SER A 68 3.79 8.70 18.75
N ASP A 69 4.10 9.14 19.98
CA ASP A 69 4.34 8.22 21.11
C ASP A 69 3.11 7.35 21.43
N SER A 70 1.91 7.88 21.19
CA SER A 70 0.66 7.12 21.27
C SER A 70 0.63 5.97 20.24
N ASP A 71 1.03 6.23 18.99
CA ASP A 71 1.05 5.22 17.94
C ASP A 71 2.13 4.17 18.20
N LYS A 72 3.32 4.59 18.64
CA LYS A 72 4.39 3.68 19.08
C LYS A 72 3.92 2.75 20.20
N SER A 73 3.24 3.29 21.21
CA SER A 73 2.70 2.52 22.34
C SER A 73 1.66 1.47 21.88
N ARG A 74 0.82 1.80 20.89
CA ARG A 74 -0.15 0.87 20.30
C ARG A 74 0.54 -0.25 19.51
N LEU A 75 1.61 0.06 18.79
CA LEU A 75 2.42 -0.93 18.08
C LEU A 75 3.12 -1.88 19.06
N PHE A 76 3.76 -1.35 20.09
CA PHE A 76 4.40 -2.14 21.15
C PHE A 76 3.42 -3.09 21.84
N ARG A 77 2.24 -2.59 22.22
CA ARG A 77 1.18 -3.41 22.82
C ARG A 77 0.76 -4.55 21.89
N LYS A 78 0.59 -4.27 20.60
CA LYS A 78 0.19 -5.28 19.61
C LYS A 78 1.30 -6.30 19.32
N ALA A 79 2.57 -5.89 19.38
CA ALA A 79 3.70 -6.79 19.22
C ALA A 79 3.86 -7.75 20.42
N TYR A 80 3.61 -7.25 21.64
CA TYR A 80 3.86 -7.99 22.89
C TYR A 80 2.61 -8.66 23.50
N SER A 81 1.41 -8.29 23.07
CA SER A 81 0.14 -8.94 23.43
C SER A 81 -0.54 -9.47 22.16
N PRO A 82 -0.18 -10.68 21.71
CA PRO A 82 -0.85 -11.33 20.59
C PRO A 82 -2.25 -11.88 20.94
N TYR A 83 -2.66 -11.76 22.21
CA TYR A 83 -3.95 -12.19 22.75
C TYR A 83 -4.80 -10.99 23.16
#